data_AF-A0A3Q4GN27-F1
#
_entry.id   AF-A0A3Q4GN27-F1
#
_cell.length_a   1.000
_cell.length_b   1.000
_cell.length_c   1.000
_cell.angle_alpha   90.00
_cell.angle_beta   90.00
_cell.angle_gamma   90.00
#
_symmetry.space_group_name_H-M   'P 1'
#
loop_
_entity.id
_entity.type
_entity.pdbx_description
1 polymer ?
#
loop_
_entity_poly.entity_id
_entity_poly.type
_entity_poly.pdbx_seq_one_letter_code
_entity_poly.pdbx_strand_id
1 'polypeptide(L)' 'VIRCDSLHYCQGGMSCCQASSGQWNCCPYPLGQCCADGLHCCEYGYTYTPHLR' A
#
# COMPACT_ATOMS: atom_id res chain seq x y z
N VAL A 1 -8.22 -9.11 10.88
CA VAL A 1 -8.33 -7.86 10.07
C VAL A 1 -7.19 -6.95 10.47
N ILE A 2 -6.54 -6.29 9.51
CA ILE A 2 -5.52 -5.26 9.78
C ILE A 2 -6.24 -3.92 9.88
N ARG A 3 -5.97 -3.16 10.93
CA ARG A 3 -6.57 -1.83 11.11
C ARG A 3 -5.62 -0.79 10.52
N CYS A 4 -6.05 -0.18 9.42
CA CYS A 4 -5.27 0.85 8.72
C CYS A 4 -5.50 2.22 9.33
N ASP A 5 -6.75 2.49 9.70
CA ASP A 5 -7.19 3.72 10.32
C ASP A 5 -8.39 3.45 11.26
N SER A 6 -8.93 4.49 11.88
CA SER A 6 -10.14 4.42 12.71
C SER A 6 -11.37 3.95 11.92
N LEU A 7 -11.41 4.21 10.61
CA LEU A 7 -12.53 3.86 9.72
C LEU A 7 -12.18 2.82 8.66
N HIS A 8 -10.89 2.50 8.45
CA HIS A 8 -10.44 1.63 7.36
C HIS A 8 -9.74 0.39 7.88
N TYR A 9 -10.15 -0.77 7.36
CA TYR A 9 -9.71 -2.08 7.80
C TYR A 9 -9.51 -2.98 6.58
N CYS A 10 -8.44 -3.77 6.58
CA CYS A 10 -8.15 -4.76 5.55
C CYS A 10 -8.28 -6.19 6.09
N GLN A 11 -8.47 -7.15 5.18
CA GLN A 11 -8.52 -8.56 5.54
C GLN A 11 -7.13 -9.05 6.00
N GLY A 12 -7.07 -10.13 6.77
CA GLY A 12 -5.79 -10.69 7.21
C GLY A 12 -4.94 -11.15 6.02
N GLY A 13 -3.65 -10.79 6.01
CA GLY A 13 -2.73 -11.09 4.91
C GLY A 13 -2.63 -9.97 3.85
N MET A 14 -3.45 -8.93 3.95
CA MET A 14 -3.34 -7.69 3.16
C MET A 14 -2.50 -6.66 3.91
N SER A 15 -2.04 -5.61 3.23
CA SER A 15 -1.42 -4.44 3.85
C SER A 15 -2.23 -3.16 3.62
N CYS A 16 -2.02 -2.18 4.49
CA CYS A 16 -2.69 -0.89 4.43
C CYS A 16 -1.88 0.08 3.57
N CYS A 17 -2.53 0.71 2.60
CA CYS A 17 -1.92 1.73 1.76
C CYS A 17 -2.71 3.04 1.85
N GLN A 18 -2.04 4.13 2.24
CA GLN A 18 -2.60 5.47 2.20
C GLN A 18 -2.20 6.19 0.90
N ALA A 19 -3.19 6.57 0.10
CA ALA A 19 -2.99 7.42 -1.06
C ALA A 19 -2.56 8.83 -0.65
N SER A 20 -1.89 9.56 -1.54
CA SER A 20 -1.52 10.96 -1.34
C SER A 20 -2.72 11.89 -1.16
N SER A 21 -3.92 11.44 -1.56
CA SER A 21 -5.20 12.10 -1.32
C SER A 21 -5.78 11.87 0.09
N GLY A 22 -5.13 11.05 0.91
CA GLY A 22 -5.56 10.67 2.27
C GLY A 22 -6.50 9.47 2.33
N GLN A 23 -6.88 8.88 1.19
CA GLN A 23 -7.73 7.68 1.15
C GLN A 23 -6.93 6.40 1.44
N TRP A 24 -7.57 5.43 2.08
CA TRP A 24 -6.94 4.14 2.40
C TRP A 24 -7.42 3.04 1.46
N ASN A 25 -6.48 2.22 1.01
CA ASN A 25 -6.70 1.06 0.16
C ASN A 25 -6.03 -0.18 0.76
N CYS A 26 -6.58 -1.35 0.45
CA CYS A 26 -6.04 -2.63 0.88
C CYS A 26 -5.22 -3.26 -0.24
N CYS A 27 -3.95 -3.52 0.04
CA CYS A 27 -3.06 -4.20 -0.88
C CYS A 27 -3.05 -5.72 -0.59
N PRO A 28 -3.10 -6.59 -1.61
CA PRO A 28 -3.09 -8.04 -1.42
C PRO A 28 -1.72 -8.59 -1.00
N TYR A 29 -0.67 -7.76 -1.02
CA TYR A 29 0.67 -8.17 -0.63
C TYR A 29 0.86 -7.97 0.87
N PRO A 30 1.29 -9.00 1.63
CA PRO A 30 1.43 -8.92 3.09
C PRO A 30 2.52 -7.91 3.52
N LEU A 31 3.43 -7.57 2.62
CA LEU A 31 4.46 -6.55 2.83
C LEU A 31 4.36 -5.40 1.80
N GLY A 32 3.30 -5.31 1.00
CA GLY A 32 3.23 -4.26 -0.01
C GLY A 32 3.19 -2.86 0.60
N GLN A 33 3.96 -1.92 0.06
CA GLN A 33 3.83 -0.49 0.36
C GLN A 33 3.03 0.21 -0.73
N CYS A 34 2.57 1.43 -0.46
CA CYS A 34 2.13 2.30 -1.54
C CYS A 34 3.30 2.66 -2.45
N CYS A 35 3.10 2.55 -3.75
CA CYS A 35 3.96 3.23 -4.71
C CYS A 35 3.86 4.77 -4.51
N ALA A 36 4.81 5.53 -5.05
CA ALA A 36 4.84 7.00 -4.90
C ALA A 36 3.56 7.70 -5.41
N ASP A 37 2.85 7.04 -6.32
CA ASP A 37 1.57 7.50 -6.88
C ASP A 37 0.41 7.41 -5.87
N GLY A 38 0.56 6.65 -4.78
CA GLY A 38 -0.48 6.44 -3.76
C GLY A 38 -1.70 5.63 -4.22
N LEU A 39 -1.75 5.26 -5.50
CA LEU A 39 -2.84 4.48 -6.10
C LEU A 39 -2.49 3.01 -6.29
N HIS A 40 -1.20 2.71 -6.43
CA HIS A 40 -0.71 1.37 -6.73
C HIS A 40 -0.03 0.75 -5.51
N CYS A 41 -0.18 -0.57 -5.40
CA CYS A 41 0.51 -1.38 -4.41
C CYS A 41 1.83 -1.88 -5.00
N CYS A 42 2.94 -1.52 -4.37
CA CYS A 42 4.28 -1.99 -4.70
C CYS A 42 4.68 -3.07 -3.69
N GLU A 43 5.29 -4.16 -4.15
CA GLU A 43 5.84 -5.19 -3.26
C GLU A 43 7.02 -4.64 -2.43
N TYR A 44 7.19 -5.14 -1.20
CA TYR A 44 8.30 -4.73 -0.32
C TYR A 44 9.64 -5.09 -0.95
N GLY A 45 10.51 -4.09 -1.15
CA GLY A 45 11.82 -4.29 -1.75
C GLY A 45 11.90 -3.96 -3.25
N TYR A 46 10.77 -3.76 -3.94
CA TYR A 46 10.72 -3.07 -5.22
C TYR A 46 10.32 -1.62 -4.99
N THR A 47 11.27 -0.82 -4.50
CA THR A 47 11.29 0.59 -4.88
C THR A 47 11.58 0.63 -6.37
N TYR A 48 10.56 0.53 -7.22
CA TYR A 48 10.73 0.82 -8.64
C TYR A 48 11.07 2.30 -8.72
N THR A 49 12.37 2.63 -8.72
CA THR A 49 12.86 3.90 -9.22
C THR A 49 12.69 3.83 -10.73
N PRO A 50 11.76 4.58 -11.36
CA PRO A 50 11.63 4.59 -12.82
C PRO A 50 12.82 5.25 -13.55
N HIS A 51 14.00 5.38 -12.92
CA HIS A 51 15.16 6.08 -13.48
C HIS A 51 16.53 5.44 -13.15
N LEU A 52 16.64 4.11 -13.10
CA LEU A 52 17.96 3.45 -13.08
C LEU A 52 17.97 2.15 -13.91
N ARG A 53 17.72 2.29 -15.22
CA ARG A 53 18.49 1.62 -16.28
C ARG A 53 18.64 2.58 -17.45
#